data_AF-A0A2E6GL56-F1
#
_entry.id   AF-A0A2E6GL56-F1
#
_cell.length_a   1.000
_cell.length_b   1.000
_cell.length_c   1.000
_cell.angle_alpha   90.00
_cell.angle_beta   90.00
_cell.angle_gamma   90.00
#
_symmetry.space_group_name_H-M   'P 1'
#
loop_
_entity.id
_entity.type
_entity.pdbx_description
1 polymer ?
#
loop_
_entity_poly.entity_id
_entity_poly.type
_entity_poly.pdbx_seq_one_letter_code
_entity_poly.pdbx_strand_id
1 'polypeptide(L)'
;MTNIATVAGEVTLFRAVIARAFHDALNRRGINGETADSEAREARILREEAREWLLTDSVDFRRICQWALLEPEAVRDSAVRAIDSCDAGANRVAA
;
A
#
# COMPACT_ATOMS: atom_id res chain seq x y z
N MET A 1 -17.98 15.07 25.85
CA MET A 1 -17.53 13.68 26.11
C MET A 1 -17.38 13.00 24.76
N THR A 2 -16.16 12.75 24.30
CA THR A 2 -15.89 12.08 23.02
C THR A 2 -16.15 10.59 23.18
N ASN A 3 -16.98 10.00 22.31
CA ASN A 3 -17.32 8.59 22.38
C ASN A 3 -16.14 7.73 21.91
N ILE A 4 -15.47 7.07 22.85
CA ILE A 4 -14.25 6.27 22.61
C ILE A 4 -14.49 5.16 21.58
N ALA A 5 -15.68 4.57 21.55
CA ALA A 5 -16.03 3.51 20.60
C ALA A 5 -16.08 4.03 19.15
N THR A 6 -16.59 5.26 18.96
CA THR A 6 -16.62 5.91 17.64
C THR A 6 -15.20 6.21 17.15
N VAL A 7 -14.36 6.75 18.02
CA VAL A 7 -12.95 7.05 17.70
C VAL A 7 -12.16 5.78 17.34
N ALA A 8 -12.37 4.68 18.07
CA ALA A 8 -11.73 3.40 17.77
C ALA A 8 -12.17 2.83 16.40
N GLY A 9 -13.44 3.01 16.02
CA GLY A 9 -13.94 2.62 14.71
C GLY A 9 -13.29 3.40 13.57
N GLU A 10 -13.17 4.72 13.71
CA GLU A 10 -12.53 5.59 12.71
C GLU A 10 -11.06 5.24 12.51
N VAL A 11 -10.29 5.08 13.59
CA VAL A 11 -8.88 4.67 13.51
C VAL A 11 -8.73 3.34 12.76
N THR A 12 -9.64 2.39 12.99
CA THR A 12 -9.63 1.09 12.31
C THR A 12 -9.85 1.24 10.80
N LEU A 13 -10.75 2.11 10.39
CA LEU A 13 -11.00 2.40 8.97
C LEU A 13 -9.77 2.99 8.28
N PHE A 14 -9.11 3.97 8.90
CA PHE A 14 -7.91 4.58 8.31
C PHE A 14 -6.73 3.61 8.26
N ARG A 15 -6.60 2.72 9.24
CA ARG A 15 -5.63 1.61 9.19
C ARG A 15 -5.94 0.63 8.06
N ALA A 16 -7.21 0.37 7.76
CA ALA A 16 -7.59 -0.47 6.64
C ALA A 16 -7.21 0.16 5.28
N VAL A 17 -7.30 1.48 5.14
CA VAL A 17 -6.82 2.20 3.94
C VAL A 17 -5.33 1.96 3.72
N ILE A 18 -4.52 2.11 4.78
CA ILE A 18 -3.07 1.85 4.71
C ILE A 18 -2.81 0.38 4.38
N ALA A 19 -3.47 -0.56 5.07
CA ALA A 19 -3.32 -1.99 4.80
C ALA A 19 -3.67 -2.35 3.35
N ARG A 20 -4.70 -1.71 2.77
CA ARG A 20 -5.07 -1.88 1.38
C ARG A 20 -4.00 -1.35 0.43
N ALA A 21 -3.45 -0.18 0.69
CA ALA A 21 -2.35 0.37 -0.10
C ALA A 21 -1.13 -0.56 -0.09
N PHE A 22 -0.78 -1.16 1.06
CA PHE A 22 0.27 -2.18 1.14
C PHE A 22 -0.07 -3.41 0.30
N HIS A 23 -1.30 -3.93 0.42
CA HIS A 23 -1.74 -5.08 -0.36
C HIS A 23 -1.58 -4.82 -1.88
N ASP A 24 -2.05 -3.66 -2.34
CA ASP A 24 -2.03 -3.32 -3.77
C ASP A 24 -0.60 -3.05 -4.25
N ALA A 25 0.23 -2.34 -3.48
CA ALA A 25 1.64 -2.08 -3.80
C ALA A 25 2.51 -3.34 -3.85
N LEU A 26 2.11 -4.40 -3.14
CA LEU A 26 2.81 -5.69 -3.09
C LEU A 26 2.19 -6.72 -4.04
N ASN A 27 1.04 -6.44 -4.65
CA ASN A 27 0.34 -7.36 -5.55
C ASN A 27 1.19 -7.69 -6.78
N ARG A 28 1.47 -8.98 -6.98
CA ARG A 28 2.30 -9.48 -8.09
C ARG A 28 1.51 -9.93 -9.31
N ARG A 29 0.18 -9.88 -9.26
CA ARG A 29 -0.66 -10.18 -10.44
C ARG A 29 -0.29 -9.20 -11.55
N GLY A 30 0.00 -9.72 -12.75
CA GLY A 30 0.41 -8.92 -13.91
C GLY A 30 1.91 -8.63 -14.04
N ILE A 31 2.77 -9.10 -13.13
CA ILE A 31 4.23 -9.05 -13.30
C ILE A 31 4.72 -10.14 -14.27
N ASN A 32 4.13 -11.33 -14.16
CA ASN A 32 4.42 -12.43 -15.07
C ASN A 32 3.53 -12.23 -16.30
N GLY A 33 4.11 -11.76 -17.41
CA GLY A 33 3.42 -11.41 -18.65
C GLY A 33 2.74 -12.57 -19.41
N GLU A 34 2.39 -13.64 -18.72
CA GLU A 34 1.75 -14.83 -19.30
C GLU A 34 0.25 -14.63 -19.54
N THR A 35 -0.39 -13.69 -18.84
CA THR A 35 -1.79 -13.33 -19.06
C THR A 35 -1.88 -11.94 -19.69
N ALA A 36 -2.08 -11.91 -21.01
CA ALA A 36 -2.46 -10.71 -21.78
C ALA A 36 -3.91 -10.29 -21.48
N ASP A 37 -4.32 -10.36 -20.22
CA ASP A 37 -5.68 -10.18 -19.75
C ASP A 37 -5.87 -8.77 -19.17
N SER A 38 -7.04 -8.18 -19.38
CA SER A 38 -7.36 -6.82 -18.89
C SER A 38 -7.12 -6.70 -17.39
N GLU A 39 -7.42 -7.77 -16.65
CA GLU A 39 -7.22 -7.87 -15.20
C GLU A 39 -5.75 -7.75 -14.79
N ALA A 40 -4.82 -8.29 -15.59
CA ALA A 40 -3.39 -8.20 -15.31
C ALA A 40 -2.87 -6.77 -15.49
N ARG A 41 -3.39 -6.05 -16.48
CA ARG A 41 -3.09 -4.63 -16.70
C ARG A 41 -3.63 -3.78 -15.55
N GLU A 42 -4.87 -3.99 -15.15
CA GLU A 42 -5.49 -3.27 -14.03
C GLU A 42 -4.73 -3.51 -12.72
N ALA A 43 -4.33 -4.75 -12.45
CA ALA A 43 -3.52 -5.08 -11.27
C ALA A 43 -2.17 -4.34 -11.27
N ARG A 44 -1.54 -4.19 -12.44
CA ARG A 44 -0.28 -3.43 -12.56
C ARG A 44 -0.48 -1.93 -12.29
N ILE A 45 -1.54 -1.33 -12.83
CA ILE A 45 -1.87 0.08 -12.60
C ILE A 45 -2.11 0.32 -11.10
N LEU A 46 -2.95 -0.49 -10.45
CA LEU A 46 -3.21 -0.37 -9.02
C LEU A 46 -1.95 -0.53 -8.16
N ARG A 47 -1.03 -1.43 -8.56
CA ARG A 47 0.27 -1.59 -7.90
C ARG A 47 1.10 -0.32 -8.00
N GLU A 48 1.20 0.27 -9.20
CA GLU A 48 1.98 1.49 -9.46
C GLU A 48 1.40 2.68 -8.68
N GLU A 49 0.09 2.89 -8.74
CA GLU A 49 -0.61 3.96 -8.01
C GLU A 49 -0.43 3.83 -6.49
N ALA A 50 -0.57 2.62 -5.95
CA ALA A 50 -0.39 2.39 -4.51
C ALA A 50 1.06 2.63 -4.06
N ARG A 51 2.04 2.26 -4.88
CA ARG A 51 3.47 2.56 -4.62
C ARG A 51 3.74 4.04 -4.65
N GLU A 52 3.22 4.75 -5.66
CA GLU A 52 3.34 6.20 -5.75
C GLU A 52 2.75 6.87 -4.50
N TRP A 53 1.55 6.48 -4.09
CA TRP A 53 0.89 7.03 -2.91
C TRP A 53 1.68 6.80 -1.62
N LEU A 54 2.29 5.61 -1.46
CA LEU A 54 3.11 5.27 -0.29
C LEU A 54 4.47 5.98 -0.27
N LEU A 55 5.07 6.24 -1.43
CA LEU A 55 6.48 6.68 -1.52
C LEU A 55 6.64 8.18 -1.79
N THR A 56 5.60 8.87 -2.25
CA THR A 56 5.64 10.31 -2.53
C THR A 56 5.27 11.15 -1.32
N ASP A 57 5.57 12.46 -1.39
CA ASP A 57 5.17 13.41 -0.36
C ASP A 57 3.70 13.85 -0.44
N SER A 58 2.79 12.89 -0.34
CA SER A 58 1.34 13.14 -0.41
C SER A 58 0.78 13.74 0.89
N VAL A 59 0.05 14.85 0.76
CA VAL A 59 -0.71 15.47 1.88
C VAL A 59 -1.79 14.51 2.40
N ASP A 60 -2.47 13.80 1.50
CA ASP A 60 -3.53 12.86 1.85
C ASP A 60 -2.96 11.67 2.62
N PHE A 61 -1.81 11.15 2.19
CA PHE A 61 -1.12 10.08 2.91
C PHE A 61 -0.78 10.48 4.36
N ARG A 62 -0.20 11.66 4.57
CA ARG A 62 0.11 12.18 5.92
C ARG A 62 -1.15 12.32 6.78
N ARG A 63 -2.25 12.79 6.18
CA ARG A 63 -3.52 12.96 6.88
C ARG A 63 -4.16 11.62 7.27
N ILE A 64 -4.11 10.62 6.37
CA ILE A 64 -4.56 9.26 6.68
C ILE A 64 -3.71 8.65 7.81
N CYS A 65 -2.38 8.83 7.79
CA CYS A 65 -1.50 8.36 8.86
C CYS A 65 -1.85 9.01 10.20
N GLN A 66 -2.09 10.33 10.20
CA GLN A 66 -2.53 11.06 11.40
C GLN A 66 -3.83 10.48 11.97
N TRP A 67 -4.84 10.25 11.13
CA TRP A 67 -6.11 9.67 11.58
C TRP A 67 -6.01 8.19 11.97
N ALA A 68 -5.05 7.47 11.42
CA ALA A 68 -4.71 6.08 11.79
C ALA A 68 -3.86 5.99 13.07
N LEU A 69 -3.43 7.12 13.64
CA LEU A 69 -2.48 7.23 14.75
C LEU A 69 -1.15 6.52 14.43
N LEU A 70 -0.60 6.83 13.25
CA LEU A 70 0.67 6.30 12.76
C LEU A 70 1.59 7.45 12.31
N GLU A 71 2.89 7.24 12.50
CA GLU A 71 3.92 8.15 12.00
C GLU A 71 4.13 7.90 10.49
N PRO A 72 3.93 8.91 9.61
CA PRO A 72 4.01 8.71 8.15
C PRO A 72 5.36 8.15 7.71
N GLU A 73 6.45 8.60 8.32
CA GLU A 73 7.83 8.23 8.01
C GLU A 73 8.09 6.76 8.36
N ALA A 74 7.57 6.28 9.49
CA ALA A 74 7.67 4.87 9.87
C ALA A 74 6.88 3.96 8.91
N VAL A 75 5.73 4.45 8.40
CA VAL A 75 4.93 3.75 7.40
C VAL A 75 5.67 3.71 6.06
N ARG A 76 6.26 4.82 5.62
CA ARG A 76 7.09 4.91 4.40
C ARG A 76 8.29 3.98 4.44
N ASP A 77 9.05 4.00 5.53
CA ASP A 77 10.21 3.11 5.71
C ASP A 77 9.80 1.64 5.62
N SER A 78 8.63 1.30 6.17
CA SER A 78 8.08 -0.05 6.09
C SER A 78 7.63 -0.40 4.68
N ALA A 79 7.04 0.54 3.95
CA ALA A 79 6.66 0.38 2.55
C ALA A 79 7.88 0.14 1.65
N VAL A 80 8.94 0.94 1.79
CA VAL A 80 10.20 0.79 1.06
C VAL A 80 10.76 -0.62 1.25
N ARG A 81 10.95 -1.05 2.50
CA ARG A 81 11.47 -2.40 2.81
C ARG A 81 10.61 -3.52 2.21
N ALA A 82 9.29 -3.40 2.31
CA ALA A 82 8.37 -4.40 1.80
C ALA A 82 8.38 -4.48 0.27
N ILE A 83 8.44 -3.32 -0.41
CA ILE A 83 8.52 -3.21 -1.87
C ILE A 83 9.84 -3.80 -2.37
N ASP A 84 10.97 -3.42 -1.78
CA ASP A 84 12.29 -3.93 -2.15
C ASP A 84 12.37 -5.44 -1.99
N SER A 85 11.87 -5.97 -0.86
CA SER A 85 11.79 -7.41 -0.64
C SER A 85 10.85 -8.10 -1.64
N CYS A 86 9.76 -7.44 -2.04
CA CYS A 86 8.82 -7.97 -3.00
C CYS A 86 9.46 -8.07 -4.39
N ASP A 87 10.18 -7.03 -4.82
CA ASP A 87 10.81 -6.94 -6.13
C ASP A 87 12.05 -7.86 -6.23
N ALA A 88 12.85 -7.94 -5.17
CA ALA A 88 13.96 -8.91 -5.08
C ALA A 88 13.48 -10.37 -5.18
N GLY A 89 12.29 -10.66 -4.65
CA GLY A 89 11.65 -11.97 -4.79
C GLY A 89 11.18 -12.27 -6.21
N ALA A 90 10.78 -11.26 -6.98
CA ALA A 90 10.36 -11.43 -8.38
C ALA A 90 11.56 -11.78 -9.28
N ASN A 91 12.70 -11.09 -9.11
CA ASN A 91 13.92 -11.37 -9.89
C ASN A 91 14.46 -12.80 -9.71
N ARG A 92 14.24 -13.44 -8.56
CA ARG A 92 14.68 -14.84 -8.33
C ARG A 92 13.82 -15.89 -9.03
N VAL A 93 12.59 -15.56 -9.40
CA VAL A 93 11.66 -16.49 -10.08
C VAL A 93 11.81 -16.39 -11.59
N ALA A 94 12.29 -15.25 -12.10
CA ALA A 94 12.49 -15.01 -13.53
C ALA A 94 13.88 -15.41 -14.06
N ALA A 95 14.80 -15.82 -13.20
CA ALA A 95 16.17 -16.27 -13.52
C ALA A 95 16.31 -17.79 -13.42
#